data_AF-K2EF27-F1
#
_entry.id   AF-K2EF27-F1
#
_cell.length_a   1.000
_cell.length_b   1.000
_cell.length_c   1.000
_cell.angle_alpha   90.00
_cell.angle_beta   90.00
_cell.angle_gamma   90.00
#
_symmetry.space_group_name_H-M   'P 1'
#
loop_
_entity.id
_entity.type
_entity.pdbx_description
1 polymer ?
#
loop_
_entity_poly.entity_id
_entity_poly.type
_entity_poly.pdbx_seq_one_letter_code
_entity_poly.pdbx_strand_id
1 'polypeptide(L)'
;MSFSGFYASFLRQHKSLRGYANPAYFIYSAIKYANQAIATKSSQSLAVVGADAQTSITDLDRELIILVVGETARSDHFSINGYERDTTPQLRDAKVVSYTNYWACGTSTAISVPCMFFM
;
A
#
# COMPACT_ATOMS: atom_id res chain seq x y z
N MET A 1 -9.27 -44.19 9.43
CA MET A 1 -8.40 -43.05 9.80
C MET A 1 -8.87 -41.83 9.02
N SER A 2 -9.64 -40.95 9.66
CA SER A 2 -10.18 -39.77 8.98
C SER A 2 -9.13 -38.67 9.05
N PHE A 3 -8.35 -38.51 7.97
CA PHE A 3 -7.39 -37.41 7.82
C PHE A 3 -8.05 -36.03 7.70
N SER A 4 -9.39 -35.96 7.75
CA SER A 4 -10.16 -34.74 7.51
C SER A 4 -9.83 -33.60 8.49
N GLY A 5 -9.64 -33.89 9.78
CA GLY A 5 -9.32 -32.89 10.80
C GLY A 5 -7.93 -32.25 10.58
N PHE A 6 -6.96 -33.06 10.16
CA PHE A 6 -5.62 -32.60 9.82
C PHE A 6 -5.65 -31.70 8.58
N TYR A 7 -6.25 -32.15 7.48
CA TYR A 7 -6.33 -31.36 6.25
C TYR A 7 -7.12 -30.05 6.45
N ALA A 8 -8.22 -30.06 7.21
CA ALA A 8 -8.98 -28.86 7.52
C ALA A 8 -8.14 -27.82 8.30
N SER A 9 -7.37 -28.27 9.30
CA SER A 9 -6.49 -27.41 10.10
C SER A 9 -5.34 -26.84 9.25
N PHE A 10 -4.69 -27.69 8.47
CA PHE A 10 -3.59 -27.30 7.59
C PHE A 10 -4.02 -26.24 6.56
N LEU A 11 -5.13 -26.46 5.85
CA LEU A 11 -5.63 -25.53 4.84
C LEU A 11 -6.15 -24.20 5.42
N ARG A 12 -6.50 -24.17 6.71
CA ARG A 12 -6.92 -22.96 7.42
C ARG A 12 -5.74 -22.13 7.91
N GLN A 13 -4.69 -22.78 8.40
CA GLN A 13 -3.47 -22.12 8.87
C GLN A 13 -2.58 -21.65 7.71
N HIS A 14 -2.48 -22.44 6.64
CA HIS A 14 -1.59 -22.15 5.52
C HIS A 14 -2.35 -21.63 4.28
N LYS A 15 -3.14 -20.55 4.45
CA LYS A 15 -3.93 -19.96 3.36
C LYS A 15 -3.06 -19.49 2.18
N SER A 16 -1.83 -19.04 2.45
CA SER A 16 -0.88 -18.59 1.43
C SER A 16 -0.53 -19.69 0.42
N LEU A 17 -0.57 -20.96 0.83
CA LEU A 17 -0.26 -22.10 -0.05
C LEU A 17 -1.22 -22.21 -1.24
N ARG A 18 -2.46 -21.69 -1.11
CA ARG A 18 -3.41 -21.67 -2.22
C ARG A 18 -2.89 -20.88 -3.43
N GLY A 19 -2.05 -19.87 -3.20
CA GLY A 19 -1.42 -19.07 -4.24
C GLY A 19 -0.44 -19.86 -5.12
N TYR A 20 0.10 -20.97 -4.62
CA TYR A 20 1.08 -21.79 -5.34
C TYR A 20 0.43 -22.97 -6.09
N ALA A 21 -0.88 -23.20 -5.90
CA ALA A 21 -1.60 -24.30 -6.52
C ALA A 21 -1.90 -24.02 -8.00
N ASN A 22 -0.90 -24.22 -8.86
CA ASN A 22 -1.05 -24.03 -10.30
C ASN A 22 -1.59 -25.29 -10.99
N PRO A 23 -2.51 -25.16 -11.96
CA PRO A 23 -3.05 -23.92 -12.54
C PRO A 23 -4.31 -23.38 -11.85
N ALA A 24 -4.81 -24.06 -10.82
CA ALA A 24 -6.10 -23.76 -10.17
C ALA A 24 -6.18 -22.31 -9.65
N TYR A 25 -5.10 -21.78 -9.07
CA TYR A 25 -5.06 -20.43 -8.54
C TYR A 25 -5.22 -19.35 -9.61
N PHE A 26 -4.59 -19.55 -10.77
CA PHE A 26 -4.72 -18.64 -11.91
C PHE A 26 -6.17 -18.58 -12.39
N ILE A 27 -6.81 -19.73 -12.61
CA ILE A 27 -8.20 -19.84 -13.06
C ILE A 27 -9.14 -19.15 -12.06
N TYR A 28 -8.99 -19.47 -10.77
CA TYR A 28 -9.76 -18.85 -9.70
C TYR A 28 -9.60 -17.33 -9.69
N SER A 29 -8.38 -16.83 -9.80
CA SER A 29 -8.09 -15.39 -9.76
C SER A 29 -8.65 -14.67 -10.98
N ALA A 30 -8.60 -15.29 -12.17
CA ALA A 30 -9.20 -14.74 -13.38
C ALA A 30 -10.74 -14.59 -13.24
N ILE A 31 -11.41 -15.64 -12.75
CA ILE A 31 -12.86 -15.60 -12.50
C ILE A 31 -13.19 -14.53 -11.46
N LYS A 32 -12.43 -14.48 -10.36
CA LYS A 32 -12.61 -13.48 -9.30
C LYS A 32 -12.46 -12.06 -9.85
N TYR A 33 -11.44 -11.80 -10.66
CA TYR A 33 -11.21 -10.50 -11.28
C TYR A 33 -12.35 -10.11 -12.22
N ALA A 34 -12.81 -11.04 -13.08
CA ALA A 34 -13.94 -10.79 -13.97
C ALA A 34 -15.21 -10.42 -13.19
N ASN A 35 -15.51 -11.14 -12.11
CA ASN A 35 -16.65 -10.83 -11.24
C ASN A 35 -16.53 -9.45 -10.57
N GLN A 36 -15.33 -9.08 -10.11
CA GLN A 36 -15.08 -7.76 -9.55
C GLN A 36 -15.25 -6.66 -10.59
N ALA A 37 -14.68 -6.83 -11.78
CA ALA A 37 -14.81 -5.86 -12.88
C ALA A 37 -16.26 -5.64 -13.30
N ILE A 38 -17.10 -6.68 -13.24
CA ILE A 38 -18.54 -6.56 -13.50
C ILE A 38 -19.24 -5.83 -12.35
N ALA A 39 -18.93 -6.14 -11.09
CA ALA A 39 -19.54 -5.49 -9.93
C ALA A 39 -19.21 -3.99 -9.83
N THR A 40 -18.00 -3.58 -10.21
CA THR A 40 -17.54 -2.18 -10.19
C THR A 40 -18.16 -1.31 -11.30
N LYS A 41 -18.83 -1.91 -12.31
CA LYS A 41 -19.55 -1.14 -13.34
C LYS A 41 -20.84 -0.48 -12.85
N SER A 42 -21.25 -0.70 -11.60
CA SER A 42 -22.38 0.01 -11.01
C SER A 42 -22.02 1.47 -10.78
N SER A 43 -22.74 2.36 -11.47
CA SER A 43 -22.59 3.82 -11.53
C SER A 43 -22.68 4.50 -10.15
N GLN A 44 -21.65 4.39 -9.32
CA GLN A 44 -21.48 5.31 -8.21
C GLN A 44 -21.01 6.66 -8.77
N SER A 45 -21.86 7.69 -8.63
CA SER A 45 -21.45 9.06 -8.95
C SER A 45 -20.22 9.41 -8.13
N LEU A 46 -19.21 10.03 -8.76
CA LEU A 46 -18.03 10.53 -8.06
C LEU A 46 -18.47 11.43 -6.90
N ALA A 47 -18.14 11.03 -5.67
CA ALA A 47 -18.42 11.82 -4.49
C ALA A 47 -17.44 13.00 -4.42
N VAL A 48 -17.96 14.22 -4.36
CA VAL A 48 -17.14 15.41 -4.11
C VAL A 48 -16.89 15.52 -2.62
N VAL A 49 -15.62 15.56 -2.21
CA VAL A 49 -15.18 15.74 -0.81
C VAL A 49 -14.41 17.06 -0.72
N GLY A 50 -14.62 17.83 0.35
CA GLY A 50 -13.92 19.11 0.58
C GLY A 50 -14.43 20.28 -0.27
N ALA A 51 -15.74 20.31 -0.60
CA ALA A 51 -16.34 21.38 -1.40
C ALA A 51 -16.31 22.77 -0.73
N ASP A 52 -16.04 22.82 0.56
CA ASP A 52 -15.94 24.01 1.41
C ASP A 52 -14.49 24.46 1.65
N ALA A 53 -13.49 23.76 1.09
CA ALA A 53 -12.08 24.12 1.24
C ALA A 53 -11.80 25.51 0.65
N GLN A 54 -11.25 26.41 1.47
CA GLN A 54 -10.86 27.77 1.08
C GLN A 54 -9.44 28.03 1.58
N THR A 55 -8.64 28.72 0.77
CA THR A 55 -7.36 29.28 1.20
C THR A 55 -7.60 30.60 1.93
N SER A 56 -6.74 30.94 2.90
CA SER A 56 -6.86 32.21 3.63
C SER A 56 -6.52 33.39 2.72
N ILE A 57 -7.37 34.41 2.69
CA ILE A 57 -7.15 35.65 1.92
C ILE A 57 -5.98 36.47 2.49
N THR A 58 -5.65 36.26 3.77
CA THR A 58 -4.56 36.98 4.44
C THR A 58 -3.21 36.30 4.28
N ASP A 59 -3.18 35.10 3.68
CA ASP A 59 -1.94 34.38 3.43
C ASP A 59 -1.34 34.86 2.10
N LEU A 60 -0.42 35.81 2.21
CA LEU A 60 0.26 36.44 1.07
C LEU A 60 1.56 35.72 0.68
N ASP A 61 2.00 34.77 1.51
CA ASP A 61 3.23 34.04 1.30
C ASP A 61 3.02 32.90 0.31
N ARG A 62 4.04 32.64 -0.52
CA ARG A 62 3.99 31.56 -1.50
C ARG A 62 4.58 30.29 -0.91
N GLU A 63 3.74 29.29 -0.71
CA GLU A 63 4.16 27.97 -0.25
C GLU A 63 4.38 27.02 -1.44
N LEU A 64 5.54 26.37 -1.50
CA LEU A 64 5.83 25.29 -2.44
C LEU A 64 5.99 23.98 -1.68
N ILE A 65 5.09 23.04 -1.93
CA ILE A 65 5.12 21.70 -1.33
C ILE A 65 5.48 20.68 -2.41
N ILE A 66 6.49 19.84 -2.12
CA ILE A 66 6.91 18.73 -3.00
C ILE A 66 6.67 17.42 -2.24
N LEU A 67 5.77 16.59 -2.74
CA LEU A 67 5.55 15.24 -2.24
C LEU A 67 6.28 14.24 -3.15
N VAL A 68 7.26 13.54 -2.60
CA VAL A 68 7.99 12.47 -3.31
C VAL A 68 7.40 11.11 -2.90
N VAL A 69 6.80 10.42 -3.86
CA VAL A 69 6.31 9.05 -3.67
C VAL A 69 7.40 8.08 -4.11
N GLY A 70 8.01 7.39 -3.14
CA GLY A 70 9.04 6.39 -3.41
C GLY A 70 8.47 5.08 -3.98
N GLU A 71 9.37 4.22 -4.45
CA GLU A 71 9.06 2.87 -4.93
C GLU A 71 9.96 1.87 -4.19
N THR A 72 9.36 0.79 -3.65
CA THR A 72 10.02 -0.35 -2.98
C THR A 72 11.04 0.00 -1.86
N ALA A 73 11.19 1.26 -1.47
CA ALA A 73 12.10 1.69 -0.42
C ALA A 73 11.65 1.16 0.95
N ARG A 74 12.60 0.63 1.73
CA ARG A 74 12.34 0.05 3.05
C ARG A 74 13.10 0.81 4.15
N SER A 75 12.40 1.07 5.24
CA SER A 75 12.90 1.86 6.37
C SER A 75 14.13 1.25 7.06
N ASP A 76 14.23 -0.08 7.09
CA ASP A 76 15.31 -0.83 7.72
C ASP A 76 16.65 -0.73 6.98
N HIS A 77 16.66 -0.23 5.74
CA HIS A 77 17.86 -0.04 4.92
C HIS A 77 18.27 1.43 4.78
N PHE A 78 17.66 2.33 5.56
CA PHE A 78 17.99 3.74 5.57
C PHE A 78 19.00 4.03 6.70
N SER A 79 20.16 4.58 6.37
CA SER A 79 21.21 4.88 7.37
C SER A 79 20.75 5.88 8.43
N ILE A 80 19.90 6.85 8.05
CA ILE A 80 19.25 7.78 8.99
C ILE A 80 18.33 7.09 10.01
N ASN A 81 17.98 5.81 9.78
CA ASN A 81 17.20 4.97 10.70
C ASN A 81 18.05 3.93 11.45
N GLY A 82 19.38 3.98 11.32
CA GLY A 82 20.30 3.07 12.02
C GLY A 82 20.83 1.89 11.18
N TYR A 83 20.65 1.90 9.86
CA TYR A 83 21.28 0.91 8.98
C TYR A 83 22.81 1.08 8.95
N GLU A 84 23.55 -0.04 8.99
CA GLU A 84 25.02 -0.04 9.11
C GLU A 84 25.75 0.64 7.95
N ARG A 85 25.18 0.58 6.74
CA ARG A 85 25.77 1.21 5.55
C ARG A 85 25.20 2.62 5.39
N ASP A 86 26.05 3.56 4.99
CA ASP A 86 25.66 4.95 4.73
C ASP A 86 24.87 5.11 3.42
N THR A 87 23.60 4.68 3.43
CA THR A 87 22.70 4.71 2.26
C THR A 87 22.03 6.06 2.02
N THR A 88 22.08 6.98 2.98
CA THR A 88 21.37 8.27 2.92
C THR A 88 22.23 9.44 3.43
N PRO A 89 23.47 9.65 2.93
CA PRO A 89 24.39 10.65 3.46
C PRO A 89 23.85 12.08 3.34
N GLN A 90 23.26 12.42 2.19
CA GLN A 90 22.73 13.75 1.91
C GLN A 90 21.54 14.12 2.82
N LEU A 91 20.70 13.13 3.18
CA LEU A 91 19.58 13.35 4.09
C LEU A 91 20.05 13.59 5.53
N ARG A 92 21.13 12.94 5.95
CA ARG A 92 21.76 13.19 7.26
C ARG A 92 22.29 14.63 7.33
N ASP A 93 22.97 15.09 6.29
CA ASP A 93 23.56 16.44 6.24
C ASP A 93 22.47 17.54 6.22
N ALA A 94 21.34 17.24 5.57
CA ALA A 94 20.16 18.11 5.56
C ALA A 94 19.37 18.13 6.89
N LYS A 95 19.77 17.34 7.90
CA LYS A 95 19.12 17.25 9.22
C LYS A 95 17.60 17.00 9.14
N VAL A 96 17.19 16.09 8.25
CA VAL A 96 15.78 15.79 8.03
C VAL A 96 15.14 15.11 9.24
N VAL A 97 13.83 15.26 9.39
CA VAL A 97 13.03 14.46 10.32
C VAL A 97 12.74 13.12 9.68
N SER A 98 13.10 12.02 10.36
CA SER A 98 12.78 10.66 9.92
C SER A 98 11.76 10.00 10.85
N TYR A 99 10.76 9.35 10.25
CA TYR A 99 9.74 8.58 10.98
C TYR A 99 10.07 7.09 10.87
N THR A 100 10.49 6.48 11.98
CA THR A 100 10.94 5.07 12.01
C THR A 100 9.79 4.08 12.20
N ASN A 101 8.66 4.52 12.78
CA ASN A 101 7.46 3.72 12.93
C ASN A 101 6.39 4.12 11.90
N TYR A 102 6.64 3.77 10.64
CA TYR A 102 5.73 4.03 9.52
C TYR A 102 5.55 2.77 8.67
N TRP A 103 4.31 2.52 8.23
CA TRP A 103 3.93 1.29 7.52
C TRP A 103 3.11 1.63 6.28
N ALA A 104 3.39 0.92 5.18
CA ALA A 104 2.60 1.04 3.97
C ALA A 104 1.22 0.40 4.13
N CYS A 105 0.21 0.95 3.46
CA CYS A 105 -1.13 0.37 3.42
C CYS A 105 -1.17 -0.99 2.71
N GLY A 106 -0.28 -1.21 1.73
CA GLY A 106 -0.14 -2.47 1.01
C GLY A 106 1.32 -2.78 0.68
N THR A 107 1.53 -3.92 0.00
CA THR A 107 2.87 -4.39 -0.41
C THR A 107 3.06 -4.31 -1.93
N SER A 108 2.17 -3.63 -2.64
CA SER A 108 2.26 -3.38 -4.08
C SER A 108 1.83 -1.96 -4.41
N THR A 109 2.40 -1.39 -5.46
CA THR A 109 2.09 -0.03 -5.93
C THR A 109 0.61 0.13 -6.26
N ALA A 110 0.00 -0.89 -6.89
CA ALA A 110 -1.41 -0.90 -7.28
C ALA A 110 -2.40 -0.82 -6.10
N ILE A 111 -1.98 -1.19 -4.89
CA ILE A 111 -2.79 -1.06 -3.68
C ILE A 111 -2.37 0.17 -2.86
N SER A 112 -1.06 0.37 -2.70
CA SER A 112 -0.51 1.37 -1.78
C SER A 112 -0.78 2.79 -2.25
N VAL A 113 -0.57 3.08 -3.54
CA VAL A 113 -0.75 4.44 -4.06
C VAL A 113 -2.21 4.88 -3.98
N PRO A 114 -3.21 4.11 -4.47
CA PRO A 114 -4.60 4.51 -4.30
C PRO A 114 -4.99 4.67 -2.83
N CYS A 115 -4.53 3.78 -1.95
CA CYS A 115 -4.82 3.87 -0.53
C CYS A 115 -4.29 5.15 0.14
N MET A 116 -3.12 5.66 -0.28
CA MET A 116 -2.55 6.90 0.28
C MET A 116 -3.35 8.17 -0.06
N PHE A 117 -4.07 8.18 -1.20
CA PHE A 117 -4.75 9.36 -1.71
C PHE A 117 -6.29 9.28 -1.65
N PHE A 118 -6.85 8.07 -1.51
CA PHE A 118 -8.30 7.82 -1.61
C PHE A 118 -8.91 7.12 -0.39
N MET A 119 -8.14 6.82 0.66
CA MET A 119 -8.73 6.42 1.96
C MET A 119 -9.04 7.63 2.83
#